data_AF-A0A0S9M5F8-F1
#
_entry.id   AF-A0A0S9M5F8-F1
#
_cell.length_a   1.000
_cell.length_b   1.000
_cell.length_c   1.000
_cell.angle_alpha   90.00
_cell.angle_beta   90.00
_cell.angle_gamma   90.00
#
_symmetry.space_group_name_H-M   'P 1'
#
loop_
_entity.id
_entity.type
_entity.pdbx_description
1 polymer ?
#
loop_
_entity_poly.entity_id
_entity_poly.type
_entity_poly.pdbx_seq_one_letter_code
_entity_poly.pdbx_strand_id
1 'polypeptide(L)'
;MLEFLCPPGGAIDEAISRQAMLEAIGNLDRDAPTAFAQLAPEQLREFFLDFIALSIEGRVIADIGARGITLPADIATVEQAHEQLHDFIEGCCRVHLSGLLTGLEALNSHDVEQRSNEIYEAAFSLIADAGEDAT
;
A
#
# COMPACT_ATOMS: atom_id res chain seq x y z
N MET A 1 1.37 1.71 -20.29
CA MET A 1 0.34 1.35 -19.26
C MET A 1 0.85 0.31 -18.26
N LEU A 2 1.58 -0.74 -18.66
CA LEU A 2 2.20 -1.69 -17.71
C LEU A 2 3.40 -1.13 -16.94
N GLU A 3 4.15 -0.18 -17.51
CA GLU A 3 5.34 0.42 -16.87
C GLU A 3 5.02 1.28 -15.64
N PHE A 4 3.75 1.65 -15.44
CA PHE A 4 3.28 2.37 -14.25
C PHE A 4 2.90 1.42 -13.11
N LEU A 5 2.46 0.21 -13.45
CA LEU A 5 2.01 -0.79 -12.47
C LEU A 5 3.17 -1.59 -11.88
N CYS A 6 4.34 -1.54 -12.52
CA CYS A 6 5.58 -2.17 -12.07
C CYS A 6 6.78 -1.34 -12.58
N PRO A 7 7.16 -0.24 -11.91
CA PRO A 7 8.40 0.46 -12.22
C PRO A 7 9.61 -0.46 -11.98
N PRO A 8 10.78 -0.21 -12.61
CA PRO A 8 11.95 -1.06 -12.44
C PRO A 8 12.51 -0.95 -11.01
N GLY A 9 12.15 -1.92 -10.16
CA GLY A 9 12.55 -2.04 -8.77
C GLY A 9 12.78 -3.50 -8.38
N GLY A 10 13.98 -4.03 -8.65
CA GLY A 10 14.42 -5.36 -8.19
C GLY A 10 13.45 -6.54 -8.40
N ALA A 11 13.73 -7.67 -7.75
CA ALA A 11 12.79 -8.82 -7.72
C ALA A 11 11.78 -8.72 -6.56
N ILE A 12 12.12 -7.98 -5.50
CA ILE A 12 11.29 -7.81 -4.31
C ILE A 12 10.16 -6.84 -4.59
N ASP A 13 10.42 -5.68 -5.20
CA ASP A 13 9.35 -4.72 -5.48
C ASP A 13 8.39 -5.25 -6.56
N GLU A 14 8.88 -6.06 -7.51
CA GLU A 14 8.03 -6.77 -8.48
C GLU A 14 7.09 -7.79 -7.80
N ALA A 15 7.59 -8.55 -6.82
CA ALA A 15 6.78 -9.52 -6.08
C ALA A 15 5.71 -8.81 -5.23
N ILE A 16 6.09 -7.72 -4.56
CA ILE A 16 5.19 -6.88 -3.76
C ILE A 16 4.09 -6.28 -4.64
N SER A 17 4.47 -5.65 -5.76
CA SER A 17 3.52 -5.01 -6.68
C SER A 17 2.51 -6.01 -7.24
N ARG A 18 2.97 -7.22 -7.61
CA ARG A 18 2.08 -8.27 -8.09
C ARG A 18 1.11 -8.74 -7.01
N GLN A 19 1.59 -8.89 -5.78
CA GLN A 19 0.72 -9.33 -4.68
C GLN A 19 -0.33 -8.26 -4.35
N ALA A 20 0.10 -7.00 -4.23
CA ALA A 20 -0.79 -5.86 -4.04
C ALA A 20 -1.88 -5.78 -5.13
N MET A 21 -1.52 -6.05 -6.38
CA MET A 21 -2.49 -6.10 -7.48
C MET A 21 -3.52 -7.22 -7.30
N LEU A 22 -3.11 -8.44 -6.93
CA LEU A 22 -4.03 -9.56 -6.73
C LEU A 22 -4.98 -9.32 -5.56
N GLU A 23 -4.47 -8.72 -4.49
CA GLU A 23 -5.25 -8.43 -3.29
C GLU A 23 -6.22 -7.27 -3.53
N ALA A 24 -5.81 -6.21 -4.23
CA ALA A 24 -6.71 -5.15 -4.66
C ALA A 24 -7.82 -5.66 -5.61
N ILE A 25 -7.52 -6.63 -6.50
CA ILE A 25 -8.55 -7.29 -7.31
C ILE A 25 -9.51 -8.09 -6.41
N GLY A 26 -8.99 -8.78 -5.39
CA GLY A 26 -9.80 -9.51 -4.42
C GLY A 26 -10.75 -8.60 -3.63
N ASN A 27 -10.31 -7.38 -3.30
CA ASN A 27 -11.13 -6.38 -2.62
C ASN A 27 -12.30 -5.89 -3.49
N LEU A 28 -12.08 -5.70 -4.81
CA LEU A 28 -13.14 -5.36 -5.76
C LEU A 28 -14.22 -6.44 -5.87
N ASP A 29 -13.83 -7.72 -5.88
CA ASP A 29 -14.74 -8.86 -6.10
C ASP A 29 -15.71 -9.07 -4.93
N ARG A 30 -15.35 -8.58 -3.73
CA ARG A 30 -16.24 -8.57 -2.56
C ARG A 30 -17.46 -7.65 -2.75
N ASP A 31 -17.33 -6.61 -3.58
CA ASP A 31 -18.39 -5.63 -3.80
C ASP A 31 -19.30 -5.95 -5.00
N ALA A 32 -18.80 -6.65 -6.03
CA ALA A 32 -19.54 -7.44 -7.03
C ALA A 32 -18.58 -7.90 -8.15
N PRO A 33 -18.73 -9.13 -8.69
CA PRO A 33 -17.92 -9.61 -9.82
C PRO A 33 -18.23 -8.79 -11.08
N THR A 34 -17.42 -7.77 -11.30
CA THR A 34 -17.45 -6.88 -12.46
C THR A 34 -16.14 -7.04 -13.21
N ALA A 35 -16.19 -7.19 -14.53
CA ALA A 35 -14.95 -7.24 -15.31
C ALA A 35 -14.16 -5.94 -15.08
N PHE A 36 -12.85 -6.01 -14.88
CA PHE A 36 -12.00 -4.84 -14.63
C PHE A 36 -12.19 -3.72 -15.66
N ALA A 37 -12.43 -4.08 -16.93
CA ALA A 37 -12.70 -3.14 -18.03
C ALA A 37 -14.06 -2.42 -17.95
N GLN A 38 -14.94 -2.82 -17.02
CA GLN A 38 -16.28 -2.27 -16.80
C GLN A 38 -16.39 -1.49 -15.49
N LEU A 39 -15.28 -1.33 -14.76
CA LEU A 39 -15.26 -0.57 -13.52
C LEU A 39 -15.60 0.90 -13.78
N ALA A 40 -16.52 1.45 -12.98
CA ALA A 40 -16.78 2.87 -12.96
C ALA A 40 -15.52 3.65 -12.51
N PRO A 41 -15.37 4.92 -12.88
CA PRO A 41 -14.21 5.74 -12.48
C PRO A 41 -13.96 5.73 -10.97
N GLU A 42 -15.03 5.73 -10.17
CA GLU A 42 -14.97 5.67 -8.71
C GLU A 42 -14.40 4.32 -8.24
N GLN A 43 -14.80 3.20 -8.85
CA GLN A 43 -14.29 1.87 -8.53
C GLN A 43 -12.82 1.70 -8.95
N LEU A 44 -12.44 2.27 -10.10
CA LEU A 44 -11.04 2.32 -10.53
C LEU A 44 -10.18 3.14 -9.56
N ARG A 45 -10.74 4.22 -9.02
CA ARG A 45 -10.07 5.04 -8.02
C ARG A 45 -9.86 4.28 -6.72
N GLU A 46 -10.89 3.61 -6.20
CA GLU A 46 -10.76 2.78 -4.99
C GLU A 46 -9.75 1.65 -5.20
N PHE A 47 -9.83 0.94 -6.33
CA PHE A 47 -8.83 -0.07 -6.70
C PHE A 47 -7.40 0.48 -6.70
N PHE A 48 -7.20 1.68 -7.23
CA PHE A 48 -5.88 2.29 -7.31
C PHE A 48 -5.35 2.70 -5.93
N LEU A 49 -6.24 3.21 -5.05
CA LEU A 49 -5.90 3.52 -3.66
C LEU A 49 -5.50 2.26 -2.89
N ASP A 50 -6.29 1.18 -3.03
CA ASP A 50 -5.99 -0.13 -2.43
C ASP A 50 -4.65 -0.67 -2.92
N PHE A 51 -4.41 -0.63 -4.23
CA PHE A 51 -3.15 -1.08 -4.83
C PHE A 51 -1.94 -0.33 -4.24
N ILE A 52 -2.02 1.00 -4.09
CA ILE A 52 -0.93 1.78 -3.51
C ILE A 52 -0.75 1.44 -2.03
N ALA A 53 -1.84 1.36 -1.26
CA ALA A 53 -1.78 1.03 0.16
C ALA A 53 -1.09 -0.33 0.39
N LEU A 54 -1.54 -1.37 -0.31
CA LEU A 54 -0.98 -2.72 -0.22
C LEU A 54 0.47 -2.79 -0.70
N SER A 55 0.85 -1.98 -1.69
CA SER A 55 2.25 -1.89 -2.15
C SER A 55 3.17 -1.27 -1.09
N ILE A 56 2.71 -0.19 -0.44
CA ILE A 56 3.45 0.46 0.65
C ILE A 56 3.57 -0.49 1.84
N GLU A 57 2.48 -1.14 2.22
CA GLU A 57 2.44 -2.10 3.32
C GLU A 57 3.41 -3.27 3.10
N GLY A 58 3.35 -3.90 1.92
CA GLY A 58 4.27 -4.98 1.57
C GLY A 58 5.74 -4.55 1.62
N ARG A 59 6.04 -3.31 1.23
CA ARG A 59 7.39 -2.73 1.31
C ARG A 59 7.83 -2.50 2.76
N VAL A 60 6.95 -1.94 3.60
CA VAL A 60 7.25 -1.75 5.04
C VAL A 60 7.55 -3.09 5.71
N ILE A 61 6.71 -4.10 5.49
CA ILE A 61 6.89 -5.45 6.06
C ILE A 61 8.21 -6.08 5.58
N ALA A 62 8.52 -5.97 4.29
CA ALA A 62 9.77 -6.49 3.74
C ALA A 62 11.01 -5.81 4.37
N ASP A 63 10.96 -4.50 4.56
CA ASP A 63 12.07 -3.73 5.12
C ASP A 63 12.25 -3.94 6.63
N ILE A 64 11.17 -4.14 7.39
CA ILE A 64 11.22 -4.56 8.81
C ILE A 64 11.98 -5.88 8.91
N GLY A 65 11.61 -6.86 8.08
CA GLY A 65 12.27 -8.18 8.04
C GLY A 65 13.74 -8.09 7.63
N ALA A 66 14.05 -7.27 6.63
CA ALA A 66 15.43 -7.08 6.17
C ALA A 66 16.32 -6.33 7.18
N ARG A 67 15.74 -5.40 7.95
CA ARG A 67 16.45 -4.59 8.97
C ARG A 67 16.53 -5.24 10.34
N GLY A 68 15.87 -6.39 10.53
CA GLY A 68 15.90 -7.12 11.81
C GLY A 68 15.14 -6.41 12.93
N ILE A 69 14.19 -5.54 12.59
CA ILE A 69 13.29 -4.92 13.57
C ILE A 69 12.42 -6.06 14.13
N THR A 70 12.56 -6.30 15.43
CA THR A 70 11.90 -7.42 16.10
C THR A 70 10.58 -6.94 16.68
N LEU A 71 9.47 -7.41 16.11
CA LEU A 71 8.15 -7.23 16.71
C LEU A 71 7.96 -8.20 17.88
N PRO A 72 7.09 -7.88 18.85
CA PRO A 72 6.78 -8.77 19.96
C PRO A 72 6.38 -10.17 19.48
N ALA A 73 6.82 -11.23 20.19
CA ALA A 73 6.59 -12.63 19.78
C ALA A 73 5.14 -13.13 19.94
N ASP A 74 4.26 -12.29 20.48
CA ASP A 74 2.85 -12.61 20.68
C ASP A 74 2.05 -12.37 19.40
N ILE A 75 1.33 -13.38 18.95
CA ILE A 75 0.56 -13.34 17.70
C ILE A 75 -0.47 -12.21 17.72
N ALA A 76 -1.17 -12.01 18.84
CA ALA A 76 -2.17 -10.95 18.95
C ALA A 76 -1.54 -9.56 18.85
N THR A 77 -0.34 -9.38 19.40
CA THR A 77 0.41 -8.13 19.28
C THR A 77 0.89 -7.88 17.84
N VAL A 78 1.30 -8.92 17.11
CA VAL A 78 1.67 -8.82 15.69
C VAL A 78 0.45 -8.48 14.82
N GLU A 79 -0.68 -9.16 15.05
CA GLU A 79 -1.95 -8.88 14.35
C GLU A 79 -2.40 -7.44 14.59
N GLN A 80 -2.36 -6.97 15.85
CA GLN A 80 -2.70 -5.60 16.19
C GLN A 80 -1.76 -4.57 15.54
N ALA A 81 -0.45 -4.84 15.48
CA ALA A 81 0.51 -3.96 14.81
C ALA A 81 0.27 -3.91 13.30
N HIS A 82 -0.08 -5.04 12.69
CA HIS A 82 -0.45 -5.11 11.28
C HIS A 82 -1.74 -4.36 10.99
N GLU A 83 -2.79 -4.51 11.80
CA GLU A 83 -4.05 -3.75 11.66
C GLU A 83 -3.80 -2.23 11.77
N GLN A 84 -2.98 -1.80 12.75
CA GLN A 84 -2.63 -0.38 12.89
C GLN A 84 -1.85 0.16 11.69
N LEU A 85 -0.91 -0.63 11.16
CA LEU A 85 -0.15 -0.29 9.97
C LEU A 85 -1.07 -0.14 8.76
N HIS A 86 -1.97 -1.11 8.57
CA HIS A 86 -2.93 -1.14 7.49
C HIS A 86 -3.85 0.08 7.53
N ASP A 87 -4.52 0.33 8.66
CA ASP A 87 -5.43 1.45 8.85
C ASP A 87 -4.72 2.81 8.65
N PHE A 88 -3.48 2.92 9.14
CA PHE A 88 -2.66 4.13 8.97
C PHE A 88 -2.36 4.40 7.50
N ILE A 89 -1.85 3.40 6.77
CA ILE A 89 -1.52 3.53 5.35
C ILE A 89 -2.77 3.82 4.53
N GLU A 90 -3.86 3.08 4.75
CA GLU A 90 -5.12 3.28 4.03
C GLU A 90 -5.66 4.70 4.24
N GLY A 91 -5.70 5.17 5.49
CA GLY A 91 -6.11 6.53 5.84
C GLY A 91 -5.26 7.59 5.15
N CYS A 92 -3.94 7.43 5.17
CA CYS A 92 -3.01 8.33 4.48
C CYS A 92 -3.23 8.34 2.96
N CYS A 93 -3.38 7.17 2.33
CA CYS A 93 -3.68 7.05 0.90
C CYS A 93 -4.99 7.77 0.56
N ARG A 94 -6.06 7.55 1.33
CA ARG A 94 -7.35 8.20 1.12
C ARG A 94 -7.26 9.72 1.26
N VAL A 95 -6.52 10.24 2.22
CA VAL A 95 -6.39 11.70 2.43
C VAL A 95 -5.48 12.35 1.38
N HIS A 96 -4.31 11.76 1.11
CA HIS A 96 -3.26 12.40 0.32
C HIS A 96 -3.33 12.10 -1.17
N LEU A 97 -3.93 10.97 -1.57
CA LEU A 97 -3.99 10.55 -2.98
C LEU A 97 -5.37 10.75 -3.59
N SER A 98 -6.48 10.69 -2.84
CA SER A 98 -7.83 10.86 -3.41
C SER A 98 -8.00 12.18 -4.16
N GLY A 99 -7.37 13.26 -3.69
CA GLY A 99 -7.40 14.57 -4.34
C GLY A 99 -6.56 14.65 -5.63
N LEU A 100 -5.58 13.76 -5.80
CA LEU A 100 -4.82 13.65 -7.06
C LEU A 100 -5.64 12.88 -8.12
N LEU A 101 -6.54 12.01 -7.67
CA LEU A 101 -7.31 11.10 -8.53
C LEU A 101 -8.61 11.73 -9.10
N THR A 102 -8.98 12.95 -8.69
CA THR A 102 -10.14 13.68 -9.25
C THR A 102 -9.99 14.05 -10.73
N GLY A 103 -8.81 13.87 -11.32
CA GLY A 103 -8.60 13.92 -12.76
C GLY A 103 -7.54 12.89 -13.18
N LEU A 104 -7.96 11.66 -13.49
CA LEU A 104 -7.08 10.58 -13.96
C LEU A 104 -6.17 11.03 -15.13
N GLU A 105 -6.65 11.96 -15.96
CA GLU A 105 -5.92 12.54 -17.09
C GLU A 105 -4.78 13.50 -16.69
N ALA A 106 -4.78 14.01 -15.45
CA ALA A 106 -3.80 14.93 -14.91
C ALA A 106 -2.88 14.29 -13.84
N LEU A 107 -3.00 12.97 -13.62
CA LEU A 107 -2.13 12.25 -12.70
C LEU A 107 -0.69 12.29 -13.17
N ASN A 108 0.11 13.08 -12.48
CA ASN A 108 1.55 13.08 -12.63
C ASN A 108 2.14 11.91 -11.84
N SER A 109 2.83 11.00 -12.52
CA SER A 109 3.47 9.83 -11.91
C SER A 109 4.46 10.22 -10.81
N HIS A 110 5.14 11.35 -10.96
CA HIS A 110 6.07 11.88 -9.95
C HIS A 110 5.34 12.26 -8.66
N ASP A 111 4.15 12.85 -8.74
CA ASP A 111 3.42 13.29 -7.56
C ASP A 111 2.88 12.08 -6.78
N VAL A 112 2.41 11.05 -7.49
CA VAL A 112 1.99 9.78 -6.87
C VAL A 112 3.18 9.09 -6.21
N GLU A 113 4.31 8.97 -6.89
CA GLU A 113 5.52 8.36 -6.34
C GLU A 113 6.03 9.10 -5.10
N GLN A 114 6.10 10.43 -5.15
CA GLN A 114 6.51 11.25 -4.02
C GLN A 114 5.58 11.04 -2.82
N ARG A 115 4.26 11.08 -3.02
CA ARG A 115 3.29 10.84 -1.94
C ARG A 115 3.38 9.43 -1.38
N SER A 116 3.52 8.42 -2.23
CA SER A 116 3.69 7.04 -1.78
C SER A 116 4.96 6.86 -0.93
N ASN A 117 6.06 7.53 -1.29
CA ASN A 117 7.28 7.52 -0.49
C ASN A 117 7.11 8.24 0.86
N GLU A 118 6.43 9.40 0.89
CA GLU A 118 6.12 10.12 2.14
C GLU A 118 5.29 9.23 3.11
N ILE A 119 4.30 8.51 2.58
CA ILE A 119 3.47 7.60 3.37
C ILE A 119 4.29 6.39 3.86
N TYR A 120 5.11 5.80 2.99
CA TYR A 120 6.03 4.72 3.35
C TYR A 120 6.98 5.12 4.50
N GLU A 121 7.62 6.29 4.41
CA GLU A 121 8.57 6.74 5.44
C GLU A 121 7.87 6.95 6.79
N ALA A 122 6.66 7.52 6.79
CA ALA A 122 5.86 7.69 7.99
C ALA A 122 5.43 6.35 8.61
N ALA A 123 4.94 5.42 7.78
CA ALA A 123 4.52 4.09 8.20
C ALA A 123 5.71 3.27 8.75
N PHE A 124 6.86 3.34 8.09
CA PHE A 124 8.09 2.69 8.55
C PHE A 124 8.52 3.24 9.91
N SER A 125 8.48 4.56 10.11
CA SER A 125 8.84 5.19 11.38
C SER A 125 7.89 4.76 12.51
N LEU A 126 6.58 4.69 12.26
CA LEU A 126 5.59 4.24 13.23
C LEU A 126 5.90 2.82 13.75
N ILE A 127 6.28 1.90 12.86
CA ILE A 127 6.59 0.53 13.25
C ILE A 127 8.00 0.40 13.87
N ALA A 128 8.97 1.18 13.38
CA ALA A 128 10.30 1.20 13.97
C ALA A 128 10.26 1.66 15.44
N ASP A 129 9.55 2.76 15.73
CA ASP A 129 9.37 3.27 17.09
C ASP A 129 8.69 2.23 17.99
N ALA A 130 7.63 1.57 17.50
CA ALA A 130 6.95 0.51 18.25
C ALA A 130 7.84 -0.72 18.52
N GLY A 131 8.81 -1.01 17.64
CA GLY A 131 9.78 -2.09 17.81
C GLY A 131 10.89 -1.75 18.80
N GLU A 132 11.33 -0.49 18.87
CA GLU A 132 12.35 -0.02 19.82
C GLU A 132 11.81 0.03 21.26
N ASP A 133 10.55 0.42 21.45
CA ASP A 133 9.89 0.45 22.77
C ASP A 133 9.65 -0.96 23.37
N ALA A 134 9.74 -2.01 22.56
CA ALA A 134 9.51 -3.40 22.96
C ALA A 134 10.78 -4.16 23.43
N THR A 135 11.97 -3.55 23.33
CA THR A 135 13.27 -4.14 23.73
C THR A 135 13.79 -3.64 25.07
#